data_AF-A0A7S4ITA8-F1
#
_entry.id   AF-A0A7S4ITA8-F1
#
_cell.length_a   1.000
_cell.length_b   1.000
_cell.length_c   1.000
_cell.angle_alpha   90.00
_cell.angle_beta   90.00
_cell.angle_gamma   90.00
#
_symmetry.space_group_name_H-M   'P 1'
#
loop_
_entity.id
_entity.type
_entity.pdbx_description
1 polymer ?
#
loop_
_entity_poly.entity_id
_entity_poly.type
_entity_poly.pdbx_seq_one_letter_code
_entity_poly.pdbx_strand_id
1 'polypeptide(L)'
;YARIGYLPENGETYICHKRTTWEDLHTFTLRWSGAHKHKRSDRLFCLASIENLSFELQRKLVSAIRDGISLAQNPLLIISGRTENQHVVTQFSHCRSNTAALPADILR
;
A
#
# COMPACT_ATOMS: atom_id res chain seq x y z
N TYR A 1 4.85 12.01 -0.35
CA TYR A 1 4.06 13.17 -0.77
C TYR A 1 4.70 14.48 -0.37
N ALA A 2 4.64 14.92 0.90
CA ALA A 2 5.27 16.18 1.35
C ALA A 2 6.76 16.32 0.96
N ARG A 3 7.57 15.26 1.17
CA ARG A 3 8.99 15.23 0.75
C ARG A 3 9.22 15.46 -0.75
N ILE A 4 8.28 15.03 -1.59
CA ILE A 4 8.37 15.12 -3.07
C ILE A 4 7.67 16.40 -3.56
N GLY A 5 6.98 17.14 -2.69
CA GLY A 5 6.33 18.40 -3.03
C GLY A 5 5.01 18.28 -3.79
N TYR A 6 4.29 17.17 -3.64
CA TYR A 6 2.95 17.02 -4.24
C TYR A 6 1.97 16.30 -3.30
N LEU A 7 0.67 16.56 -3.52
CA LEU A 7 -0.44 15.87 -2.87
C LEU A 7 -0.86 14.64 -3.70
N PRO A 8 -1.19 13.52 -3.06
CA PRO A 8 -1.60 12.32 -3.78
C PRO A 8 -2.88 12.53 -4.59
N GLU A 9 -2.92 11.95 -5.79
CA GLU A 9 -4.16 11.80 -6.57
C GLU A 9 -5.01 10.64 -6.02
N ASN A 10 -6.32 10.66 -6.29
CA ASN A 10 -7.27 9.60 -5.86
C ASN A 10 -6.89 8.18 -6.30
N GLY A 11 -6.01 8.04 -7.31
CA GLY A 11 -5.52 6.75 -7.79
C GLY A 11 -4.25 6.23 -7.11
N GLU A 12 -3.56 7.08 -6.34
CA GLU A 12 -2.24 6.81 -5.75
C GLU A 12 -2.35 6.32 -4.31
N THR A 13 -3.41 6.71 -3.59
CA THR A 13 -3.65 6.29 -2.20
C THR A 13 -4.95 5.53 -2.06
N TYR A 14 -4.93 4.41 -1.36
CA TYR A 14 -6.14 3.69 -0.97
C TYR A 14 -6.13 3.36 0.52
N ILE A 15 -7.20 3.75 1.22
CA ILE A 15 -7.38 3.49 2.66
C ILE A 15 -8.39 2.35 2.80
N CYS A 16 -7.92 1.21 3.30
CA CYS A 16 -8.75 0.03 3.48
C CYS A 16 -9.77 0.21 4.61
N HIS A 17 -11.00 -0.20 4.34
CA HIS A 17 -12.11 -0.20 5.29
C HIS A 17 -12.82 -1.55 5.29
N LYS A 18 -13.71 -1.80 6.25
CA LYS A 18 -14.41 -3.10 6.39
C LYS A 18 -15.25 -3.52 5.18
N ARG A 19 -15.65 -2.57 4.33
CA ARG A 19 -16.41 -2.81 3.10
C ARG A 19 -15.54 -2.91 1.85
N THR A 20 -14.22 -2.89 1.99
CA THR A 20 -13.29 -2.90 0.86
C THR A 20 -13.45 -4.24 0.16
N THR A 21 -13.68 -4.20 -1.14
CA THR A 21 -13.86 -5.41 -1.92
C THR A 21 -12.55 -5.85 -2.55
N TRP A 22 -12.56 -7.04 -3.14
CA TRP A 22 -11.40 -7.50 -3.91
C TRP A 22 -11.15 -6.62 -5.13
N GLU A 23 -12.21 -6.17 -5.79
CA GLU A 23 -12.16 -5.37 -7.01
C GLU A 23 -11.47 -4.03 -6.76
N ASP A 24 -11.71 -3.41 -5.61
CA ASP A 24 -11.03 -2.18 -5.18
C ASP A 24 -9.52 -2.39 -5.08
N LEU A 25 -9.10 -3.44 -4.36
CA LEU A 25 -7.70 -3.78 -4.12
C LEU A 25 -6.99 -4.18 -5.42
N HIS A 26 -7.67 -4.96 -6.26
CA HIS A 26 -7.16 -5.41 -7.54
C HIS A 26 -6.97 -4.22 -8.50
N THR A 27 -7.95 -3.33 -8.58
CA THR A 27 -7.87 -2.09 -9.38
C THR A 27 -6.71 -1.22 -8.91
N PHE A 28 -6.54 -1.05 -7.61
CA PHE A 28 -5.40 -0.32 -7.05
C PHE A 28 -4.06 -0.96 -7.44
N THR A 29 -3.95 -2.28 -7.32
CA THR A 29 -2.70 -3.02 -7.64
C THR A 29 -2.36 -2.94 -9.14
N LEU A 30 -3.37 -2.97 -10.02
CA LEU A 30 -3.19 -2.76 -11.46
C LEU A 30 -2.73 -1.34 -11.78
N ARG A 31 -3.30 -0.32 -11.13
CA ARG A 31 -2.87 1.08 -11.31
C ARG A 31 -1.41 1.26 -10.90
N TRP A 32 -1.01 0.69 -9.77
CA TRP A 32 0.36 0.74 -9.29
C TRP A 32 1.34 0.05 -10.26
N SER A 33 1.10 -1.22 -10.58
CA SER A 33 1.99 -2.00 -11.46
C SER A 33 2.06 -1.44 -12.89
N GLY A 34 0.98 -0.84 -13.39
CA GLY A 34 0.90 -0.22 -14.71
C GLY A 34 1.31 1.26 -14.79
N ALA A 35 1.63 1.91 -13.67
CA ALA A 35 1.82 3.37 -13.62
C ALA A 35 2.88 3.91 -14.61
N HIS A 36 3.96 3.16 -14.82
CA HIS A 36 5.01 3.50 -15.79
C HIS A 36 4.49 3.63 -17.23
N LYS A 37 3.50 2.82 -17.63
CA LYS A 37 2.89 2.87 -18.97
C LYS A 37 2.05 4.13 -19.19
N HIS A 38 1.64 4.78 -18.09
CA HIS A 38 0.78 5.95 -18.09
C HIS A 38 1.53 7.24 -17.72
N LYS A 39 2.85 7.29 -17.93
CA LYS A 39 3.72 8.44 -17.62
C LYS A 39 3.66 8.86 -16.14
N ARG A 40 3.40 7.91 -15.24
CA ARG A 40 3.35 8.12 -13.78
C ARG A 40 4.50 7.41 -13.07
N SER A 41 5.64 7.23 -13.72
CA SER A 41 6.78 6.44 -13.21
C SER A 41 7.44 7.03 -11.95
N ASP A 42 7.23 8.31 -11.69
CA ASP A 42 7.70 9.07 -10.52
C ASP A 42 6.73 9.02 -9.33
N ARG A 43 5.57 8.36 -9.49
CA ARG A 43 4.50 8.36 -8.49
C ARG A 43 4.67 7.29 -7.44
N LEU A 44 4.30 7.67 -6.22
CA LEU A 44 4.27 6.79 -5.06
C LEU A 44 2.85 6.25 -4.93
N PHE A 45 2.73 4.95 -4.64
CA PHE A 45 1.45 4.34 -4.33
C PHE A 45 1.43 3.96 -2.85
N CYS A 46 0.30 4.18 -2.17
CA CYS A 46 0.16 3.90 -0.75
C CYS A 46 -1.15 3.17 -0.46
N LEU A 47 -1.02 2.01 0.20
CA LEU A 47 -2.14 1.25 0.73
C LEU A 47 -2.09 1.32 2.26
N ALA A 48 -3.15 1.83 2.89
CA ALA A 48 -3.21 2.04 4.33
C ALA A 48 -4.33 1.23 4.99
N SER A 49 -4.23 1.04 6.30
CA SER A 49 -5.23 0.38 7.15
C SER A 49 -5.54 -1.07 6.75
N ILE A 50 -4.51 -1.82 6.35
CA ILE A 50 -4.65 -3.22 5.93
C ILE A 50 -5.23 -4.14 7.02
N GLU A 51 -5.20 -3.71 8.30
CA GLU A 51 -5.87 -4.38 9.42
C GLU A 51 -7.37 -4.57 9.24
N ASN A 52 -8.01 -3.72 8.42
CA ASN A 52 -9.44 -3.77 8.18
C ASN A 52 -9.85 -4.83 7.14
N LEU A 53 -8.88 -5.40 6.42
CA LEU A 53 -9.13 -6.41 5.41
C LEU A 53 -9.28 -7.79 6.05
N SER A 54 -10.21 -8.59 5.52
CA SER A 54 -10.32 -10.00 5.88
C SER A 54 -9.05 -10.78 5.48
N PHE A 55 -8.79 -11.90 6.14
CA PHE A 55 -7.65 -12.75 5.84
C PHE A 55 -7.62 -13.20 4.36
N GLU A 56 -8.78 -13.49 3.77
CA GLU A 56 -8.88 -13.86 2.36
C GLU A 56 -8.49 -12.71 1.43
N LEU A 57 -8.96 -11.48 1.70
CA LEU A 57 -8.58 -10.31 0.92
C LEU A 57 -7.08 -10.01 1.07
N GLN A 58 -6.53 -10.15 2.27
CA GLN A 58 -5.08 -10.02 2.49
C GLN A 58 -4.27 -11.04 1.67
N ARG A 59 -4.69 -12.31 1.61
CA ARG A 59 -4.05 -13.34 0.78
C ARG A 59 -4.09 -12.98 -0.71
N LYS A 60 -5.27 -12.60 -1.22
CA LYS A 60 -5.43 -12.20 -2.62
C LYS A 60 -4.58 -10.98 -2.96
N LEU A 61 -4.55 -9.99 -2.07
CA LEU A 61 -3.72 -8.79 -2.20
C LEU A 61 -2.23 -9.13 -2.27
N VAL A 62 -1.73 -10.00 -1.39
CA VAL A 62 -0.33 -10.46 -1.44
C VAL A 62 -0.02 -11.11 -2.79
N SER A 63 -0.91 -11.97 -3.30
CA SER A 63 -0.73 -12.59 -4.61
C SER A 63 -0.64 -11.54 -5.71
N ALA A 64 -1.59 -10.61 -5.79
CA ALA A 64 -1.59 -9.58 -6.82
C ALA A 64 -0.37 -8.64 -6.73
N ILE A 65 0.10 -8.32 -5.53
CA ILE A 65 1.34 -7.56 -5.37
C ILE A 65 2.53 -8.36 -5.90
N ARG A 66 2.66 -9.65 -5.55
CA ARG A 66 3.75 -10.50 -6.04
C ARG A 66 3.75 -10.60 -7.56
N ASP A 67 2.59 -10.75 -8.17
CA ASP A 67 2.45 -10.78 -9.63
C ASP A 67 2.85 -9.42 -10.25
N GLY A 68 2.42 -8.32 -9.61
CA GLY A 68 2.69 -6.96 -10.04
C GLY A 68 4.13 -6.47 -9.83
N ILE A 69 4.89 -7.02 -8.87
CA ILE A 69 6.29 -6.62 -8.57
C ILE A 69 7.18 -6.73 -9.81
N SER A 70 6.97 -7.75 -10.64
CA SER A 70 7.76 -7.96 -11.86
C SER A 70 7.58 -6.86 -12.91
N LEU A 71 6.41 -6.20 -12.90
CA LEU A 71 6.03 -5.17 -13.85
C LEU A 71 6.15 -3.75 -13.27
N ALA A 72 6.11 -3.63 -11.95
CA ALA A 72 6.11 -2.36 -11.26
C ALA A 72 7.50 -1.70 -11.27
N GLN A 73 7.55 -0.44 -11.70
CA GLN A 73 8.73 0.43 -11.54
C GLN A 73 8.53 1.46 -10.43
N ASN A 74 7.30 1.54 -9.90
CA ASN A 74 6.89 2.53 -8.93
C ASN A 74 7.00 1.99 -7.50
N PRO A 75 7.37 2.82 -6.51
CA PRO A 75 7.36 2.42 -5.12
C PRO A 75 5.91 2.22 -4.62
N LEU A 76 5.69 1.12 -3.91
CA LEU A 76 4.46 0.82 -3.17
C LEU A 76 4.75 0.83 -1.67
N LEU A 77 4.02 1.64 -0.92
CA LEU A 77 4.02 1.65 0.53
C LEU A 77 2.76 0.96 1.05
N ILE A 78 2.95 0.10 2.05
CA ILE A 78 1.87 -0.57 2.76
C ILE A 78 1.98 -0.18 4.23
N ILE A 79 0.93 0.45 4.74
CA ILE A 79 0.86 0.93 6.12
C ILE A 79 -0.16 0.08 6.87
N SER A 80 0.28 -0.46 8.01
CA SER A 80 -0.54 -1.22 8.93
C SER A 80 -0.52 -0.59 10.31
N GLY A 81 -1.68 -0.51 10.95
CA GLY A 81 -1.80 -0.13 12.36
C GLY A 81 -1.51 -1.27 13.34
N ARG A 82 -1.28 -2.50 12.86
CA ARG A 82 -1.01 -3.67 13.72
C ARG A 82 0.24 -4.42 13.25
N THR A 83 1.10 -4.75 14.21
CA THR A 83 2.37 -5.46 13.97
C THR A 83 2.21 -6.98 13.85
N GLU A 84 1.10 -7.55 14.35
CA GLU A 84 0.90 -8.99 14.48
C GLU A 84 -0.42 -9.46 13.86
N ASN A 85 -0.53 -10.77 13.60
CA ASN A 85 -1.72 -11.44 13.06
C ASN A 85 -2.21 -10.93 11.70
N GLN A 86 -1.30 -10.44 10.87
CA GLN A 86 -1.60 -10.03 9.50
C GLN A 86 -0.80 -10.83 8.49
N HIS A 87 -1.49 -11.35 7.49
CA HIS A 87 -0.86 -12.16 6.44
C HIS A 87 0.06 -11.29 5.57
N VAL A 88 -0.31 -10.04 5.30
CA VAL A 88 0.54 -9.11 4.54
C VAL A 88 1.85 -8.83 5.27
N VAL A 89 1.80 -8.60 6.59
CA VAL A 89 3.00 -8.28 7.41
C VAL A 89 3.95 -9.46 7.49
N THR A 90 3.42 -10.69 7.58
CA THR A 90 4.27 -11.89 7.61
C THR A 90 4.94 -12.13 6.25
N GLN A 91 4.21 -11.97 5.15
CA GLN A 91 4.72 -12.18 3.79
C GLN A 91 5.75 -11.12 3.36
N PHE A 92 5.58 -9.85 3.77
CA PHE A 92 6.51 -8.76 3.45
C PHE A 92 7.46 -8.40 4.60
N SER A 93 7.68 -9.32 5.54
CA SER A 93 8.54 -9.12 6.71
C SER A 93 9.97 -8.71 6.34
N HIS A 94 10.50 -9.21 5.22
CA HIS A 94 11.81 -8.88 4.65
C HIS A 94 11.96 -7.41 4.19
N CYS A 95 10.85 -6.72 3.90
CA CYS A 95 10.82 -5.31 3.46
C CYS A 95 10.23 -4.39 4.53
N ARG A 96 10.05 -4.89 5.76
CA ARG A 96 9.41 -4.14 6.83
C ARG A 96 10.36 -3.09 7.41
N SER A 97 10.00 -1.83 7.25
CA SER A 97 10.62 -0.72 7.98
C SER A 97 9.69 -0.30 9.11
N ASN A 98 10.13 -0.42 10.36
CA ASN A 98 9.39 0.11 11.49
C ASN A 98 9.54 1.63 11.50
N THR A 99 8.48 2.35 11.12
CA THR A 99 8.40 3.78 11.40
C THR A 99 8.06 3.91 12.88
N ALA A 100 9.07 4.17 13.71
CA ALA A 100 8.84 4.59 15.10
C ALA A 100 7.85 5.76 15.08
N ALA A 101 6.84 5.73 15.95
CA ALA A 101 5.89 6.81 16.09
C ALA A 101 6.66 8.13 16.18
N LEU A 102 6.31 9.10 15.32
CA LEU A 102 6.80 10.47 15.48
C LEU A 102 6.46 10.88 16.92
N PRO A 103 7.45 11.33 17.71
CA PRO A 103 7.19 11.78 19.07
C PRO A 103 6.10 12.86 19.00
N ALA A 104 5.11 12.75 19.89
CA ALA A 104 3.92 13.61 19.93
C ALA A 104 4.27 15.11 20.03
N ASP A 105 5.51 15.43 20.40
CA ASP A 105 6.05 16.79 20.49
C ASP A 105 6.13 17.50 19.13
N ILE A 106 6.06 16.78 18.00
CA ILE A 106 6.06 17.37 16.65
C ILE A 106 4.63 17.69 16.15
N LEU A 107 3.59 17.22 16.86
CA LEU A 107 2.18 17.44 16.49
C LEU A 107 1.52 18.62 17.24
N ARG A 108 2.30 19.56 17.79
CA ARG A 108 1.81 20.80 18.40
C ARG A 108 1.89 21.99 17.45
#